data_AF-A0AAW1MB33-F1
#
_entry.id   AF-A0AAW1MB33-F1
#
_cell.length_a   1.000
_cell.length_b   1.000
_cell.length_c   1.000
_cell.angle_alpha   90.00
_cell.angle_beta   90.00
_cell.angle_gamma   90.00
#
_symmetry.space_group_name_H-M   'P 1'
#
loop_
_entity.id
_entity.type
_entity.pdbx_description
1 polymer ?
#
loop_
_entity_poly.entity_id
_entity_poly.type
_entity_poly.pdbx_seq_one_letter_code
_entity_poly.pdbx_strand_id
1 'polypeptide(L)'
;MSCGVCGFTREQDVEITDVDDAGTCKTFKIFYNISTTAANCTCKLFERKGLLCRHILWVYSGKGVRSIPKRYILSRWTKNALISDRNVVDDNDFVNSNQTNLSKVWSEFHETISLLKTVPDVHVEELCRLLV
;
A
#
# COMPACT_ATOMS: atom_id res chain seq x y z
N MET A 1 11.23 -12.26 4.78
CA MET A 1 11.70 -12.27 3.39
C MET A 1 11.88 -10.82 2.96
N SER A 2 13.11 -10.42 2.63
CA SER A 2 13.49 -9.03 2.36
C SER A 2 13.41 -8.70 0.87
N CYS A 3 13.14 -7.44 0.56
CA CYS A 3 13.34 -6.88 -0.78
C CYS A 3 14.72 -6.21 -0.84
N GLY A 4 15.36 -6.20 -2.02
CA GLY A 4 16.66 -5.57 -2.23
C GLY A 4 16.72 -4.84 -3.57
N VAL A 5 17.44 -3.72 -3.63
CA VAL A 5 17.63 -2.97 -4.89
C VAL A 5 18.72 -3.63 -5.70
N CYS A 6 18.44 -3.92 -6.98
CA CYS A 6 19.38 -4.47 -7.94
C CYS A 6 19.68 -3.54 -9.12
N GLY A 7 18.94 -2.43 -9.25
CA GLY A 7 19.16 -1.44 -10.31
C GLY A 7 18.51 -0.09 -10.00
N PHE A 8 19.10 0.97 -10.57
CA PHE A 8 18.60 2.33 -10.44
C PHE A 8 18.89 3.13 -11.71
N THR A 9 17.86 3.80 -12.22
CA THR A 9 17.95 4.74 -13.33
C THR A 9 17.13 5.98 -12.98
N ARG A 10 17.58 7.15 -13.41
CA ARG A 10 16.82 8.40 -13.27
C ARG A 10 16.59 9.05 -14.61
N GLU A 11 15.34 9.32 -14.92
CA GLU A 11 14.88 10.01 -16.12
C GLU A 11 14.11 11.26 -15.68
N GLN A 12 14.74 12.44 -15.79
CA GLN A 12 14.16 13.71 -15.34
C GLN A 12 13.72 13.65 -13.85
N ASP A 13 12.42 13.83 -13.61
CA ASP A 13 11.75 13.81 -12.31
C ASP A 13 11.31 12.40 -11.88
N VAL A 14 11.61 11.37 -12.66
CA VAL A 14 11.23 9.98 -12.38
C VAL A 14 12.47 9.15 -12.07
N GLU A 15 12.48 8.56 -10.88
CA GLU A 15 13.46 7.56 -10.48
C GLU A 15 12.86 6.17 -10.63
N ILE A 16 13.55 5.35 -11.42
CA ILE A 16 13.20 3.96 -11.71
C ILE A 16 14.12 3.08 -10.86
N THR A 17 13.55 2.33 -9.92
CA THR A 17 14.29 1.40 -9.06
C THR A 17 13.87 -0.03 -9.37
N ASP A 18 14.84 -0.88 -9.67
CA ASP A 18 14.64 -2.33 -9.80
C ASP A 18 14.84 -2.98 -8.42
N VAL A 19 13.82 -3.71 -7.97
CA VAL A 19 13.77 -4.34 -6.64
C VAL A 19 13.53 -5.83 -6.77
N ASP A 20 14.50 -6.62 -6.33
CA ASP A 20 14.38 -8.06 -6.19
C ASP A 20 13.59 -8.42 -4.94
N ASP A 21 12.66 -9.34 -5.12
CA ASP A 21 11.75 -9.80 -4.10
C ASP A 21 12.03 -11.26 -3.76
N ALA A 22 12.72 -11.49 -2.64
CA ALA A 22 13.05 -12.83 -2.17
C ALA A 22 11.81 -13.69 -1.91
N GLY A 23 10.65 -13.08 -1.63
CA GLY A 23 9.40 -13.82 -1.43
C GLY A 23 8.79 -14.38 -2.72
N THR A 24 9.19 -13.85 -3.88
CA THR A 24 8.65 -14.30 -5.18
C THR A 24 9.72 -14.68 -6.20
N CYS A 25 11.01 -14.48 -5.89
CA CYS A 25 12.14 -14.65 -6.81
C CYS A 25 11.92 -13.88 -8.13
N LYS A 26 11.43 -12.64 -8.03
CA LYS A 26 11.11 -11.77 -9.17
C LYS A 26 11.64 -10.36 -8.91
N THR A 27 11.98 -9.68 -9.99
CA THR A 27 12.35 -8.27 -9.98
C THR A 27 11.14 -7.41 -10.34
N PHE A 28 10.91 -6.34 -9.58
CA PHE A 28 9.86 -5.37 -9.82
C PHE A 28 10.45 -3.98 -10.06
N LYS A 29 9.86 -3.26 -11.02
CA LYS A 29 10.22 -1.86 -11.31
C LYS A 29 9.32 -0.94 -10.52
N ILE A 30 9.93 0.02 -9.84
CA ILE A 30 9.26 1.09 -9.10
C ILE A 30 9.55 2.39 -9.81
N PHE A 31 8.50 3.09 -10.23
CA PHE A 31 8.57 4.41 -10.83
C PHE A 31 8.18 5.42 -9.78
N TYR A 32 9.15 6.18 -9.27
CA TYR A 32 8.95 7.21 -8.25
C TYR A 32 9.11 8.60 -8.86
N ASN A 33 8.04 9.37 -8.88
CA ASN A 33 8.08 10.78 -9.25
C ASN A 33 8.50 11.62 -8.04
N ILE A 34 9.63 12.31 -8.16
CA ILE A 34 10.23 13.12 -7.10
C ILE A 34 9.33 14.31 -6.77
N SER A 35 8.82 15.00 -7.80
CA SER A 35 8.05 16.24 -7.69
C SER A 35 6.67 16.03 -7.06
N THR A 36 6.02 14.90 -7.33
CA THR A 36 4.66 14.61 -6.82
C THR A 36 4.63 13.56 -5.72
N THR A 37 5.78 12.97 -5.37
CA THR A 37 5.88 11.83 -4.44
C THR A 37 5.01 10.64 -4.88
N ALA A 38 4.72 10.51 -6.18
CA ALA A 38 3.87 9.45 -6.69
C ALA A 38 4.74 8.22 -7.02
N ALA A 39 4.35 7.04 -6.57
CA ALA A 39 5.01 5.79 -6.89
C ALA A 39 4.07 4.80 -7.60
N ASN A 40 4.61 4.06 -8.57
CA ASN A 40 3.95 2.91 -9.19
C ASN A 40 4.91 1.72 -9.16
N CYS A 41 4.38 0.51 -9.02
CA CYS A 41 5.16 -0.72 -9.04
C CYS A 41 4.58 -1.72 -10.05
N THR A 42 5.44 -2.42 -10.78
CA THR A 42 5.02 -3.44 -11.75
C THR A 42 4.36 -4.66 -11.12
N CYS A 43 4.37 -4.81 -9.79
CA CYS A 43 3.55 -5.82 -9.10
C CYS A 43 2.04 -5.52 -9.18
N LYS A 44 1.65 -4.29 -9.54
CA LYS A 44 0.27 -3.86 -9.74
C LYS A 44 -0.66 -4.06 -8.53
N LEU A 45 -0.14 -4.01 -7.31
CA LEU A 45 -0.98 -4.21 -6.11
C LEU A 45 -1.98 -3.07 -5.93
N PHE A 46 -1.59 -1.84 -6.27
CA PHE A 46 -2.49 -0.70 -6.17
C PHE A 46 -3.60 -0.77 -7.21
N GLU A 47 -3.31 -1.23 -8.43
CA GLU A 47 -4.32 -1.41 -9.47
C GLU A 47 -5.24 -2.60 -9.18
N ARG A 48 -4.70 -3.70 -8.61
CA ARG A 48 -5.49 -4.91 -8.30
C ARG A 48 -6.31 -4.79 -7.02
N LYS A 49 -5.76 -4.14 -5.98
CA LYS A 49 -6.35 -4.09 -4.63
C LYS A 49 -6.49 -2.67 -4.07
N GLY A 50 -5.95 -1.65 -4.71
CA GLY A 50 -5.95 -0.29 -4.15
C GLY A 50 -5.01 -0.11 -2.97
N LEU A 51 -4.03 -1.02 -2.80
CA LEU A 51 -3.04 -1.00 -1.72
C LEU A 51 -1.64 -0.75 -2.27
N LEU A 52 -0.85 0.05 -1.55
CA LEU A 52 0.58 0.15 -1.81
C LEU A 52 1.25 -1.18 -1.49
N CYS A 53 2.08 -1.66 -2.42
CA CYS A 53 2.86 -2.87 -2.17
C CYS A 53 4.05 -2.61 -1.25
N ARG A 54 4.58 -3.69 -0.69
CA ARG A 54 5.81 -3.63 0.11
C ARG A 54 6.98 -2.96 -0.62
N HIS A 55 7.07 -3.11 -1.95
CA HIS A 55 8.16 -2.52 -2.74
C HIS A 55 8.10 -0.98 -2.74
N ILE A 56 6.91 -0.41 -2.94
CA ILE A 56 6.73 1.06 -2.89
C ILE A 56 7.02 1.58 -1.49
N LEU A 57 6.52 0.88 -0.47
CA LEU A 57 6.70 1.27 0.92
C LEU A 57 8.18 1.20 1.35
N TRP A 58 8.93 0.22 0.85
CA TRP A 58 10.38 0.13 1.01
C TRP A 58 11.10 1.35 0.41
N VAL A 59 10.74 1.74 -0.83
CA VAL A 59 11.30 2.96 -1.46
C VAL A 59 10.92 4.20 -0.68
N TYR A 60 9.67 4.34 -0.22
CA TYR A 60 9.25 5.46 0.62
C TYR A 60 10.08 5.56 1.89
N SER A 61 10.36 4.42 2.54
CA SER A 61 11.26 4.36 3.70
C SER A 61 12.63 4.93 3.38
N GLY A 62 13.28 4.44 2.32
CA GLY A 62 14.59 4.91 1.89
C GLY A 62 14.62 6.38 1.45
N LYS A 63 13.47 6.93 1.05
CA LYS A 63 13.30 8.36 0.70
C LYS A 63 12.85 9.24 1.87
N GLY A 64 12.66 8.68 3.06
CA GLY A 64 12.16 9.43 4.21
C GLY A 64 10.71 9.93 4.04
N VAL A 65 9.92 9.31 3.17
CA VAL A 65 8.49 9.61 3.01
C VAL A 65 7.75 9.00 4.19
N ARG A 66 7.42 9.84 5.18
CA ARG A 66 6.82 9.42 6.46
C ARG A 66 5.29 9.29 6.43
N SER A 67 4.63 9.76 5.37
CA SER A 67 3.17 9.72 5.24
C SER A 67 2.75 9.23 3.87
N ILE A 68 1.69 8.42 3.79
CA ILE A 68 1.11 8.01 2.51
C ILE A 68 0.50 9.24 1.81
N PRO A 69 0.87 9.55 0.56
CA PRO A 69 0.22 10.61 -0.19
C PRO A 69 -1.29 10.35 -0.34
N LYS A 70 -2.13 11.39 -0.16
CA LYS A 70 -3.60 11.29 -0.16
C LYS A 70 -4.19 10.49 -1.34
N ARG A 71 -3.55 10.55 -2.51
CA ARG A 71 -3.98 9.81 -3.72
C ARG A 71 -4.02 8.28 -3.55
N TYR A 72 -3.25 7.73 -2.60
CA TYR A 72 -3.21 6.29 -2.32
C TYR A 72 -4.14 5.90 -1.16
N ILE A 73 -4.79 6.88 -0.52
CA ILE A 73 -5.76 6.66 0.54
C ILE A 73 -7.13 6.53 -0.11
N LEU A 74 -7.55 5.31 -0.42
CA LEU A 74 -8.88 5.05 -0.97
C LEU A 74 -9.90 4.86 0.16
N SER A 75 -11.13 5.30 -0.08
CA SER A 75 -12.23 5.26 0.89
C SER A 75 -12.41 3.86 1.50
N ARG A 76 -12.27 2.80 0.68
CA ARG A 76 -12.39 1.38 1.07
C ARG A 76 -11.44 0.93 2.19
N TRP A 77 -10.34 1.67 2.39
CA TRP A 77 -9.30 1.36 3.37
C TRP A 77 -9.42 2.24 4.62
N THR A 78 -10.05 3.41 4.53
CA THR A 78 -10.24 4.31 5.68
C THR A 78 -11.42 3.90 6.56
N LYS A 79 -11.40 4.28 7.84
CA LYS A 79 -12.54 4.11 8.77
C LYS A 79 -13.86 4.70 8.23
N ASN A 80 -13.79 5.68 7.33
CA ASN A 80 -14.98 6.26 6.67
C ASN A 80 -15.61 5.36 5.60
N ALA A 81 -14.98 4.24 5.20
CA ALA A 81 -15.65 3.14 4.48
C ALA A 81 -16.91 2.66 5.23
N LEU A 82 -16.88 2.74 6.56
CA LEU A 82 -17.96 2.33 7.46
C LEU A 82 -19.15 3.30 7.46
N ILE A 83 -18.97 4.51 6.91
CA ILE A 83 -19.94 5.62 7.01
C ILE A 83 -20.62 5.87 5.67
N SER A 84 -19.90 5.77 4.54
CA SER A 84 -20.47 6.04 3.21
C SER A 84 -21.57 5.05 2.78
N ASP A 85 -21.64 3.87 3.40
CA ASP A 85 -22.67 2.86 3.11
C ASP A 85 -23.87 2.91 4.08
N ARG A 86 -23.87 3.82 5.07
CA ARG A 86 -24.96 3.95 6.06
C ARG A 86 -26.19 4.72 5.56
N ASN A 87 -26.19 5.18 4.31
CA ASN A 87 -27.30 5.94 3.74
C ASN A 87 -28.25 5.09 2.88
N VAL A 88 -28.15 3.76 2.90
CA VAL A 88 -29.18 2.88 2.31
C VAL A 88 -29.91 2.14 3.41
N VAL A 89 -31.19 2.48 3.52
CA VAL A 89 -32.20 1.95 4.44
C VAL A 89 -32.48 0.46 4.20
N ASP A 90 -32.68 -0.24 5.34
CA ASP A 90 -33.46 -1.47 5.58
C ASP A 90 -33.08 -2.77 4.83
N ASP A 91 -32.36 -3.69 5.51
CA ASP A 91 -32.76 -5.09 5.78
C ASP A 91 -31.63 -5.90 6.47
N ASN A 92 -32.00 -6.86 7.31
CA ASN A 92 -31.12 -7.57 8.27
C ASN A 92 -30.03 -8.51 7.67
N ASP A 93 -29.88 -8.59 6.35
CA ASP A 93 -28.89 -9.47 5.68
C ASP A 93 -27.58 -8.77 5.25
N PHE A 94 -27.50 -7.44 5.33
CA PHE A 94 -26.35 -6.68 4.83
C PHE A 94 -25.13 -6.68 5.77
N VAL A 95 -25.37 -6.84 7.08
CA VAL A 95 -24.34 -6.71 8.13
C VAL A 95 -23.27 -7.82 8.04
N ASN A 96 -23.61 -9.01 7.53
CA ASN A 96 -22.70 -10.17 7.54
C ASN A 96 -21.72 -10.18 6.34
N SER A 97 -22.18 -9.74 5.16
CA SER A 97 -21.35 -9.67 3.94
C SER A 97 -20.33 -8.53 3.98
N ASN A 98 -20.68 -7.40 4.60
CA ASN A 98 -19.75 -6.29 4.77
C ASN A 98 -18.74 -6.54 5.88
N GLN A 99 -19.12 -7.25 6.95
CA GLN A 99 -18.18 -7.65 8.01
C GLN A 99 -17.12 -8.64 7.50
N THR A 100 -17.50 -9.59 6.63
CA THR A 100 -16.57 -10.56 6.01
C THR A 100 -15.68 -9.94 4.94
N ASN A 101 -16.20 -9.02 4.12
CA ASN A 101 -15.39 -8.26 3.17
C ASN A 101 -14.42 -7.31 3.89
N LEU A 102 -14.87 -6.63 4.95
CA LEU A 102 -14.03 -5.76 5.77
C LEU A 102 -12.94 -6.56 6.49
N SER A 103 -13.27 -7.69 7.13
CA SER A 103 -12.26 -8.52 7.80
C SER A 103 -11.23 -9.09 6.83
N LYS A 104 -11.64 -9.43 5.61
CA LYS A 104 -10.74 -9.87 4.54
C LYS A 104 -9.83 -8.75 4.05
N VAL A 105 -10.39 -7.58 3.74
CA VAL A 105 -9.67 -6.35 3.37
C VAL A 105 -8.64 -6.00 4.45
N TRP A 106 -9.06 -5.93 5.70
CA TRP A 106 -8.16 -5.68 6.84
C TRP A 106 -7.07 -6.74 6.97
N SER A 107 -7.37 -8.02 6.76
CA SER A 107 -6.37 -9.09 6.79
C SER A 107 -5.33 -8.95 5.67
N GLU A 108 -5.75 -8.58 4.46
CA GLU A 108 -4.85 -8.35 3.32
C GLU A 108 -3.94 -7.12 3.53
N PHE A 109 -4.48 -6.07 4.18
CA PHE A 109 -3.69 -4.92 4.60
C PHE A 109 -2.65 -5.34 5.66
N HIS A 110 -3.07 -6.04 6.71
CA HIS A 110 -2.18 -6.51 7.77
C HIS A 110 -1.12 -7.50 7.28
N GLU A 111 -1.44 -8.36 6.32
CA GLU A 111 -0.46 -9.24 5.68
C GLU A 111 0.59 -8.42 4.94
N THR A 112 0.17 -7.42 4.15
CA THR A 112 1.08 -6.51 3.45
C THR A 112 1.99 -5.75 4.41
N ILE A 113 1.43 -5.25 5.52
CA ILE A 113 2.17 -4.57 6.59
C ILE A 113 3.09 -5.53 7.36
N SER A 114 2.66 -6.75 7.64
CA SER A 114 3.45 -7.75 8.34
C SER A 114 4.75 -8.06 7.59
N LEU A 115 4.68 -8.06 6.25
CA LEU A 115 5.86 -8.21 5.38
C LEU A 115 6.83 -7.01 5.45
N LEU A 116 6.37 -5.82 5.87
CA LEU A 116 7.19 -4.62 6.04
C LEU A 116 8.00 -4.58 7.33
N LYS A 117 7.70 -5.44 8.31
CA LYS A 117 8.43 -5.50 9.59
C LYS A 117 9.92 -5.87 9.44
N THR A 118 10.34 -6.24 8.22
CA THR A 118 11.75 -6.48 7.87
C THR A 118 12.48 -5.23 7.36
N VAL A 119 11.79 -4.09 7.23
CA VAL A 119 12.35 -2.82 6.76
C VAL A 119 12.54 -1.90 7.96
N PRO A 120 13.79 -1.62 8.39
CA PRO A 120 14.03 -0.59 9.40
C PRO A 120 13.55 0.77 8.85
N ASP A 121 12.92 1.57 9.71
CA ASP A 121 12.37 2.92 9.44
C ASP A 121 11.04 3.06 8.68
N VAL A 122 10.38 1.96 8.29
CA VAL A 122 8.97 2.07 7.89
C VAL A 122 8.16 2.36 9.15
N HIS A 123 7.64 3.58 9.27
CA HIS A 123 6.74 3.99 10.34
C HIS A 123 5.35 3.36 10.10
N VAL A 124 5.27 2.04 10.28
CA VAL A 124 4.05 1.23 10.14
C VAL A 124 2.90 1.85 10.94
N GLU A 125 3.19 2.45 12.09
CA GLU A 125 2.21 3.16 12.92
C GLU A 125 1.50 4.30 12.18
N GLU A 126 2.20 5.06 11.33
CA GLU A 126 1.59 6.15 10.56
C GLU A 126 0.74 5.63 9.39
N LEU A 127 1.10 4.46 8.83
CA LEU A 127 0.27 3.75 7.84
C LEU A 127 -1.02 3.23 8.49
N CYS A 128 -0.93 2.73 9.73
CA CYS A 128 -2.07 2.26 10.52
C CYS A 128 -2.95 3.42 11.03
N ARG A 129 -2.39 4.60 11.33
CA ARG A 129 -3.15 5.80 11.74
C ARG A 129 -4.12 6.31 10.68
N LEU A 130 -3.91 5.98 9.41
CA LEU A 130 -4.84 6.34 8.33
C LEU A 130 -6.10 5.46 8.29
N LEU A 131 -6.16 4.37 9.05
CA LEU A 131 -7.25 3.40 9.04
C LEU A 131 -8.03 3.30 10.37
N VAL A 132 -7.64 4.04 11.42
CA VAL A 132 -8.26 4.03 12.77
C VAL A 132 -8.73 5.42 13.19
#